data_AF-A0A358GEY3-F1
#
_entry.id   AF-A0A358GEY3-F1
#
_cell.length_a   1.000
_cell.length_b   1.000
_cell.length_c   1.000
_cell.angle_alpha   90.00
_cell.angle_beta   90.00
_cell.angle_gamma   90.00
#
_symmetry.space_group_name_H-M   'P 1'
#
loop_
_entity.id
_entity.type
_entity.pdbx_description
1 polymer ?
#
loop_
_entity_poly.entity_id
_entity_poly.type
_entity_poly.pdbx_seq_one_letter_code
_entity_poly.pdbx_strand_id
1 'polypeptide(L)'
;MNVTVCQSCGMPLTTPAQFGTETDGTTTREYCIYCYKEGKFEKPDITLEGMIEMCTAILNQEGMDEESAKSMLRNQLPFLKRWHATGIERNVAFPAEHSNGSDGLNQVTRDNMLSTEPIRYVTLPGKRLAGVSARTTNAIEINGKGCIQGLWNSYFASDHQPAPEAARYGCYADYTDGIHGEYTILVGHEVGPDELLPEGVNSVELPPATYAVFTSRKGPMAEVVGEAWGAVWAWNKQEERTFTGDFELYDERSLDPENVQVDLYIAVRREK
;
A
#
# COMPACT_ATOMS: atom_id res chain seq x y z
N MET A 1 22.89 3.91 -0.55
CA MET A 1 22.68 4.46 -1.91
C MET A 1 21.19 4.36 -2.19
N ASN A 2 20.52 5.50 -2.37
CA ASN A 2 19.06 5.53 -2.60
C ASN A 2 18.75 4.91 -3.96
N VAL A 3 18.07 3.77 -3.97
CA VAL A 3 17.54 3.17 -5.20
C VAL A 3 16.38 4.03 -5.66
N THR A 4 16.52 4.66 -6.82
CA THR A 4 15.45 5.47 -7.43
C THR A 4 14.73 4.60 -8.43
N VAL A 5 13.39 4.61 -8.48
CA VAL A 5 12.63 3.80 -9.45
C VAL A 5 12.23 4.64 -10.66
N CYS A 6 12.30 4.05 -11.85
CA CYS A 6 11.86 4.70 -13.08
C CYS A 6 10.36 5.01 -13.02
N GLN A 7 10.01 6.28 -13.17
CA GLN A 7 8.63 6.80 -13.13
C GLN A 7 7.81 6.49 -14.40
N SER A 8 8.24 5.50 -15.19
CA SER A 8 7.57 5.00 -16.39
C SER A 8 7.42 3.48 -16.37
N CYS A 9 8.47 2.72 -16.06
CA CYS A 9 8.38 1.25 -16.08
C CYS A 9 8.59 0.60 -14.71
N GLY A 10 8.77 1.38 -13.64
CA GLY A 10 9.03 0.87 -12.29
C GLY A 10 10.43 0.27 -12.10
N MET A 11 11.27 0.23 -13.14
CA MET A 11 12.61 -0.37 -13.09
C MET A 11 13.51 0.34 -12.06
N PRO A 12 14.15 -0.38 -11.13
CA PRO A 12 15.14 0.17 -10.21
C PRO A 12 16.35 0.75 -10.96
N LEU A 13 16.68 2.01 -10.67
CA LEU A 13 17.84 2.73 -11.19
C LEU A 13 18.95 2.66 -10.13
N THR A 14 19.87 1.72 -10.30
CA THR A 14 20.96 1.45 -9.37
C THR A 14 22.30 1.99 -9.85
N THR A 15 22.46 2.25 -11.16
CA THR A 15 23.69 2.76 -11.76
C THR A 15 23.43 3.94 -12.71
N PRO A 16 24.39 4.87 -12.86
CA PRO A 16 24.24 6.01 -13.79
C PRO A 16 24.03 5.61 -15.25
N ALA A 17 24.51 4.43 -15.68
CA ALA A 17 24.31 3.92 -17.03
C ALA A 17 22.82 3.62 -17.35
N GLN A 18 21.98 3.51 -16.33
CA GLN A 18 20.55 3.25 -16.47
C GLN A 18 19.71 4.53 -16.52
N PHE A 19 20.31 5.70 -16.29
CA PHE A 19 19.59 6.98 -16.26
C PHE A 19 19.22 7.43 -17.68
N GLY A 20 18.01 7.96 -17.83
CA GLY A 20 17.56 8.59 -19.07
C GLY A 20 18.32 9.88 -19.37
N THR A 21 18.12 10.44 -20.55
CA THR A 21 18.78 11.68 -20.98
C THR A 21 17.78 12.77 -21.36
N GLU A 22 18.08 14.01 -20.96
CA GLU A 22 17.32 15.21 -21.33
C GLU A 22 17.76 15.76 -22.70
N THR A 23 17.04 16.77 -23.23
CA THR A 23 17.34 17.38 -24.53
C THR A 23 18.73 18.03 -24.62
N ASP A 24 19.30 18.44 -23.48
CA ASP A 24 20.63 19.05 -23.39
C ASP A 24 21.76 18.02 -23.20
N GLY A 25 21.43 16.72 -23.18
CA GLY A 25 22.36 15.62 -22.97
C GLY A 25 22.69 15.33 -21.50
N THR A 26 22.09 16.05 -20.55
CA THR A 26 22.22 15.73 -19.12
C THR A 26 21.42 14.47 -18.77
N THR A 27 21.77 13.80 -17.66
CA THR A 27 21.10 12.56 -17.23
C THR A 27 20.03 12.83 -16.19
N THR A 28 18.91 12.10 -16.27
CA THR A 28 17.79 12.17 -15.34
C THR A 28 17.65 10.89 -14.53
N ARG A 29 17.41 11.05 -13.22
CA ARG A 29 17.13 9.94 -12.29
C ARG A 29 15.66 9.58 -12.21
N GLU A 30 14.80 10.29 -12.93
CA GLU A 30 13.36 10.02 -12.90
C GLU A 30 12.97 8.90 -13.86
N TYR A 31 13.68 8.76 -14.98
CA TYR A 31 13.36 7.79 -16.02
C TYR A 31 14.58 6.95 -16.37
N CYS A 32 14.36 5.71 -16.79
CA CYS A 32 15.43 4.85 -17.27
C CYS A 32 15.80 5.18 -18.72
N ILE A 33 17.01 4.81 -19.10
CA ILE A 33 17.53 4.91 -20.47
C ILE A 33 16.64 4.19 -21.48
N TYR A 34 15.88 3.16 -21.09
CA TYR A 34 15.00 2.44 -22.01
C TYR A 34 13.64 3.13 -22.21
N CYS A 35 13.23 3.98 -21.28
CA CYS A 35 11.95 4.68 -21.36
C CYS A 35 12.10 6.09 -21.94
N TYR A 36 13.19 6.79 -21.64
CA TYR A 36 13.36 8.21 -21.94
C TYR A 36 14.81 8.54 -22.35
N LYS A 37 14.97 9.07 -23.58
CA LYS A 37 16.26 9.51 -24.14
C LYS A 37 16.09 10.80 -24.92
N GLU A 38 17.12 11.63 -24.87
CA GLU A 38 17.20 12.90 -25.62
C GLU A 38 15.96 13.80 -25.42
N GLY A 39 15.41 13.78 -24.21
CA GLY A 39 14.22 14.55 -23.84
C GLY A 39 12.89 13.97 -24.33
N LYS A 40 12.85 12.71 -24.79
CA LYS A 40 11.65 12.08 -25.35
C LYS A 40 11.46 10.66 -24.84
N PHE A 41 10.20 10.25 -24.71
CA PHE A 41 9.88 8.84 -24.47
C PHE A 41 10.11 8.03 -25.75
N GLU A 42 10.78 6.89 -25.63
CA GLU A 42 11.05 5.98 -26.78
C GLU A 42 9.75 5.45 -27.42
N LYS A 43 8.68 5.37 -26.63
CA LYS A 43 7.36 4.94 -27.08
C LYS A 43 6.29 5.89 -26.53
N PRO A 44 6.14 7.11 -27.09
CA PRO A 44 5.28 8.14 -26.51
C PRO A 44 3.80 7.73 -26.45
N ASP A 45 3.32 6.99 -27.46
CA ASP A 45 1.90 6.61 -27.60
C ASP A 45 1.52 5.30 -26.90
N ILE A 46 2.46 4.67 -26.16
CA ILE A 46 2.16 3.41 -25.49
C ILE A 46 1.18 3.64 -24.33
N THR A 47 0.19 2.77 -24.23
CA THR A 47 -0.79 2.79 -23.13
C THR A 47 -0.19 2.17 -21.87
N LEU A 48 -0.83 2.41 -20.73
CA LEU A 48 -0.48 1.75 -19.47
C LEU A 48 -0.51 0.22 -19.61
N GLU A 49 -1.59 -0.36 -20.16
CA GLU A 49 -1.67 -1.80 -20.43
C GLU A 49 -0.56 -2.28 -21.38
N GLY A 50 -0.23 -1.50 -22.41
CA GLY A 50 0.89 -1.84 -23.31
C GLY A 50 2.24 -1.83 -22.59
N MET A 51 2.44 -0.92 -21.63
CA MET A 51 3.63 -0.92 -20.78
C MET A 51 3.66 -2.11 -19.82
N ILE A 52 2.52 -2.45 -19.21
CA ILE A 52 2.37 -3.64 -18.37
C ILE A 52 2.79 -4.88 -19.17
N GLU A 53 2.24 -5.08 -20.36
CA GLU A 53 2.57 -6.24 -21.21
C GLU A 53 4.06 -6.34 -21.55
N MET A 54 4.71 -5.22 -21.92
CA MET A 54 6.14 -5.24 -22.21
C MET A 54 7.00 -5.52 -20.97
N CYS A 55 6.67 -4.89 -19.83
CA CYS A 55 7.39 -5.13 -18.59
C CYS A 55 7.16 -6.57 -18.09
N THR A 56 5.95 -7.11 -18.25
CA THR A 56 5.66 -8.52 -17.98
C THR A 56 6.55 -9.43 -18.80
N ALA A 57 6.69 -9.17 -20.11
CA ALA A 57 7.52 -10.01 -20.97
C ALA A 57 8.99 -10.04 -20.52
N ILE A 58 9.52 -8.91 -20.04
CA ILE A 58 10.89 -8.81 -19.51
C ILE A 58 11.01 -9.60 -18.18
N LEU A 59 10.10 -9.38 -17.24
CA LEU A 59 10.11 -10.08 -15.95
C LEU A 59 9.91 -11.60 -16.09
N ASN A 60 9.12 -12.02 -17.08
CA ASN A 60 8.94 -13.43 -17.41
C ASN A 60 10.23 -14.08 -17.93
N GLN A 61 11.00 -13.36 -18.76
CA GLN A 61 12.33 -13.82 -19.18
C GLN A 61 13.34 -13.88 -18.03
N GLU A 62 13.15 -13.05 -16.99
CA GLU A 62 13.94 -13.10 -15.75
C GLU A 62 13.46 -14.16 -14.75
N GLY A 63 12.40 -14.90 -15.08
CA GLY A 63 11.93 -16.07 -14.33
C GLY A 63 10.75 -15.82 -13.39
N MET A 64 10.06 -14.67 -13.49
CA MET A 64 8.77 -14.44 -12.83
C MET A 64 7.63 -15.06 -13.65
N ASP A 65 6.57 -15.56 -13.02
CA ASP A 65 5.40 -15.99 -13.77
C ASP A 65 4.65 -14.79 -14.38
N GLU A 66 4.07 -15.01 -15.56
CA GLU A 66 3.44 -13.95 -16.35
C GLU A 66 2.27 -13.28 -15.62
N GLU A 67 1.47 -14.06 -14.88
CA GLU A 67 0.28 -13.59 -14.19
C GLU A 67 0.63 -12.73 -12.97
N SER A 68 1.61 -13.15 -12.16
CA SER A 68 2.13 -12.36 -11.04
C SER A 68 2.87 -11.12 -11.52
N ALA A 69 3.63 -11.21 -12.61
CA ALA A 69 4.26 -10.03 -13.21
C ALA A 69 3.21 -9.01 -13.69
N LYS A 70 2.15 -9.46 -14.38
CA LYS A 70 1.02 -8.58 -14.78
C LYS A 70 0.32 -7.98 -13.57
N SER A 71 0.04 -8.78 -12.54
CA SER A 71 -0.62 -8.33 -11.32
C SER A 71 0.21 -7.27 -10.58
N MET A 72 1.49 -7.54 -10.37
CA MET A 72 2.42 -6.59 -9.74
C MET A 72 2.50 -5.28 -10.52
N LEU A 73 2.65 -5.35 -11.85
CA LEU A 73 2.75 -4.16 -12.71
C LEU A 73 1.44 -3.37 -12.78
N ARG A 74 0.28 -4.05 -12.78
CA ARG A 74 -1.03 -3.38 -12.67
C ARG A 74 -1.20 -2.63 -11.36
N ASN A 75 -0.63 -3.16 -10.28
CA ASN A 75 -0.71 -2.52 -8.96
C ASN A 75 0.34 -1.42 -8.75
N GLN A 76 1.38 -1.34 -9.58
CA GLN A 76 2.48 -0.37 -9.38
C GLN A 76 2.56 0.70 -10.47
N LEU A 77 2.40 0.34 -11.74
CA LEU A 77 2.56 1.28 -12.85
C LEU A 77 1.56 2.46 -12.84
N PRO A 78 0.27 2.32 -12.47
CA PRO A 78 -0.66 3.45 -12.45
C PRO A 78 -0.22 4.62 -11.54
N PHE A 79 0.58 4.33 -10.52
CA PHE A 79 1.04 5.32 -9.53
C PHE A 79 2.29 6.09 -9.98
N LEU A 80 2.91 5.72 -11.10
CA LEU A 80 4.12 6.38 -11.61
C LEU A 80 3.76 7.64 -12.42
N LYS A 81 4.63 8.67 -12.37
CA LYS A 81 4.37 9.99 -12.99
C LYS A 81 3.92 9.94 -14.46
N ARG A 82 4.44 9.00 -15.25
CA ARG A 82 4.05 8.85 -16.67
C ARG A 82 2.60 8.42 -16.86
N TRP A 83 2.11 7.56 -15.99
CA TRP A 83 0.79 6.93 -16.08
C TRP A 83 -0.25 7.61 -15.22
N HIS A 84 0.23 8.38 -14.25
CA HIS A 84 -0.58 9.27 -13.45
C HIS A 84 -1.16 10.36 -14.37
N ALA A 85 -2.35 10.09 -14.90
CA ALA A 85 -3.05 11.00 -15.80
C ALA A 85 -3.38 12.30 -15.07
N THR A 86 -2.64 13.37 -15.38
CA THR A 86 -3.12 14.73 -15.19
C THR A 86 -4.19 15.00 -16.25
N GLY A 87 -5.42 14.58 -15.96
CA GLY A 87 -6.64 14.90 -16.70
C GLY A 87 -6.79 14.26 -18.09
N ILE A 88 -7.71 13.30 -18.22
CA ILE A 88 -8.42 13.05 -19.49
C ILE A 88 -9.91 12.82 -19.23
N GLU A 89 -10.67 13.59 -20.01
CA GLU A 89 -12.11 13.63 -20.21
C GLU A 89 -12.72 12.25 -20.49
N ARG A 90 -13.87 11.98 -19.85
CA ARG A 90 -14.76 10.89 -20.28
C ARG A 90 -15.55 11.38 -21.48
N ASN A 91 -15.23 10.89 -22.66
CA ASN A 91 -16.14 10.97 -23.82
C ASN A 91 -16.20 9.61 -24.50
N VAL A 92 -17.07 8.73 -23.99
CA VAL A 92 -17.63 7.64 -24.79
C VAL A 92 -19.08 8.02 -25.04
N ALA A 93 -19.33 8.48 -26.26
CA ALA A 93 -20.64 8.89 -26.74
C ALA A 93 -21.62 7.71 -26.74
N PHE A 94 -22.75 7.89 -26.06
CA PHE A 94 -24.03 7.24 -26.38
C PHE A 94 -25.10 8.34 -26.48
N PRO A 95 -26.14 8.15 -27.29
CA PRO A 95 -26.71 9.19 -28.14
C PRO A 95 -27.48 10.25 -27.35
N ALA A 96 -27.35 11.49 -27.82
CA ALA A 96 -28.09 12.65 -27.35
C ALA A 96 -29.57 12.54 -27.72
N GLU A 97 -30.45 12.78 -26.75
CA GLU A 97 -31.66 13.54 -27.01
C GLU A 97 -31.85 14.65 -25.99
N HIS A 98 -32.08 15.82 -26.55
CA HIS A 98 -32.50 17.05 -25.90
C HIS A 98 -33.85 16.87 -25.19
N SER A 99 -33.96 17.34 -23.95
CA SER A 99 -34.72 18.57 -23.71
C SER A 99 -34.56 19.05 -22.27
N ASN A 100 -33.89 20.19 -22.17
CA ASN A 100 -34.13 21.34 -21.30
C ASN A 100 -34.51 21.13 -19.82
N GLY A 101 -33.70 21.76 -18.97
CA GLY A 101 -34.20 22.35 -17.74
C GLY A 101 -33.20 22.26 -16.60
N SER A 102 -32.20 23.14 -16.63
CA SER A 102 -31.32 23.42 -15.51
C SER A 102 -32.10 23.86 -14.27
N ASP A 103 -31.98 23.10 -13.18
CA ASP A 103 -31.64 23.65 -11.87
C ASP A 103 -31.40 22.51 -10.87
N GLY A 104 -30.27 22.60 -10.17
CA GLY A 104 -29.97 21.77 -9.00
C GLY A 104 -29.18 20.49 -9.29
N LEU A 105 -27.86 20.56 -9.15
CA LEU A 105 -27.15 19.83 -8.08
C LEU A 105 -25.65 20.15 -8.19
N ASN A 106 -25.22 21.20 -7.48
CA ASN A 106 -23.81 21.44 -7.22
C ASN A 106 -23.61 21.30 -5.70
N GLN A 107 -23.72 20.06 -5.20
CA GLN A 107 -23.30 19.74 -3.83
C GLN A 107 -23.10 18.24 -3.59
N VAL A 108 -22.25 17.59 -4.39
CA VAL A 108 -21.50 16.41 -3.92
C VAL A 108 -20.04 16.60 -4.37
N THR A 109 -19.33 17.39 -3.58
CA THR A 109 -17.95 17.83 -3.78
C THR A 109 -16.95 16.78 -3.27
N ARG A 110 -15.84 16.59 -4.00
CA ARG A 110 -14.46 16.42 -3.48
C ARG A 110 -14.04 15.21 -2.59
N ASP A 111 -14.88 14.24 -2.28
CA ASP A 111 -14.57 13.34 -1.15
C ASP A 111 -13.75 12.05 -1.41
N ASN A 112 -13.01 11.90 -2.52
CA ASN A 112 -12.32 10.62 -2.76
C ASN A 112 -10.89 10.68 -3.32
N MET A 113 -10.11 11.71 -2.98
CA MET A 113 -8.65 11.57 -2.98
C MET A 113 -8.22 11.14 -1.57
N LEU A 114 -7.56 9.98 -1.45
CA LEU A 114 -6.92 9.58 -0.20
C LEU A 114 -5.89 10.64 0.19
N SER A 115 -6.12 11.25 1.34
CA SER A 115 -5.16 12.15 1.97
C SER A 115 -3.90 11.39 2.34
N THR A 116 -2.73 11.92 1.98
CA THR A 116 -1.43 11.45 2.48
C THR A 116 -1.14 11.94 3.90
N GLU A 117 -2.04 12.74 4.48
CA GLU A 117 -2.00 13.17 5.88
C GLU A 117 -2.92 12.29 6.74
N PRO A 118 -2.52 11.99 7.99
CA PRO A 118 -3.37 11.28 8.92
C PRO A 118 -4.63 12.10 9.24
N ILE A 119 -5.76 11.41 9.39
CA ILE A 119 -7.05 12.05 9.69
C ILE A 119 -7.14 12.50 11.15
N ARG A 120 -6.35 11.89 12.04
CA ARG A 120 -6.26 12.23 13.46
C ARG A 120 -4.98 11.68 14.09
N TYR A 121 -4.66 12.21 15.27
CA TYR A 121 -3.68 11.63 16.17
C TYR A 121 -4.38 11.19 17.45
N VAL A 122 -4.04 10.00 17.96
CA VAL A 122 -4.66 9.45 19.19
C VAL A 122 -3.62 8.76 20.05
N THR A 123 -3.70 8.94 21.36
CA THR A 123 -2.89 8.19 22.33
C THR A 123 -3.71 7.02 22.85
N LEU A 124 -3.17 5.81 22.73
CA LEU A 124 -3.82 4.58 23.17
C LEU A 124 -3.01 3.93 24.30
N PRO A 125 -3.68 3.24 25.25
CA PRO A 125 -2.97 2.37 26.18
C PRO A 125 -2.30 1.22 25.43
N GLY A 126 -1.36 0.55 26.11
CA GLY A 126 -0.77 -0.67 25.59
C GLY A 126 -1.83 -1.77 25.44
N LYS A 127 -1.59 -2.70 24.53
CA LYS A 127 -2.48 -3.84 24.29
C LYS A 127 -1.71 -5.10 23.96
N ARG A 128 -2.35 -6.23 24.21
CA ARG A 128 -1.80 -7.55 23.92
C ARG A 128 -2.62 -8.17 22.81
N LEU A 129 -1.94 -8.59 21.75
CA LEU A 129 -2.54 -9.25 20.60
C LEU A 129 -2.07 -10.69 20.54
N ALA A 130 -2.97 -11.61 20.19
CA ALA A 130 -2.67 -13.02 20.01
C ALA A 130 -3.17 -13.54 18.65
N GLY A 131 -2.40 -14.43 18.05
CA GLY A 131 -2.71 -15.01 16.75
C GLY A 131 -1.52 -15.73 16.11
N VAL A 132 -1.47 -15.69 14.79
CA VAL A 132 -0.38 -16.28 13.99
C VAL A 132 0.61 -15.19 13.61
N SER A 133 1.91 -15.50 13.63
CA SER A 133 2.94 -14.51 13.30
C SER A 133 4.08 -15.09 12.49
N ALA A 134 4.80 -14.22 11.79
CA ALA A 134 6.06 -14.53 11.15
C ALA A 134 7.02 -13.32 11.18
N ARG A 135 8.30 -13.61 10.96
CA ARG A 135 9.34 -12.61 10.73
C ARG A 135 9.50 -12.38 9.23
N THR A 136 9.53 -11.13 8.81
CA THR A 136 9.68 -10.75 7.39
C THR A 136 10.36 -9.38 7.26
N THR A 137 10.51 -8.91 6.02
CA THR A 137 11.03 -7.58 5.67
C THR A 137 10.16 -6.97 4.58
N ASN A 138 10.17 -5.63 4.46
CA ASN A 138 9.48 -4.94 3.36
C ASN A 138 9.95 -5.45 1.97
N ALA A 139 11.24 -5.81 1.84
CA ALA A 139 11.79 -6.31 0.59
C ALA A 139 11.24 -7.69 0.18
N ILE A 140 10.89 -8.54 1.15
CA ILE A 140 10.25 -9.84 0.91
C ILE A 140 8.78 -9.62 0.56
N GLU A 141 8.07 -8.78 1.30
CA GLU A 141 6.63 -8.58 1.09
C GLU A 141 6.33 -7.92 -0.27
N ILE A 142 7.13 -6.94 -0.70
CA ILE A 142 6.93 -6.22 -1.98
C ILE A 142 7.22 -7.11 -3.19
N ASN A 143 8.07 -8.14 -3.06
CA ASN A 143 8.48 -8.97 -4.19
C ASN A 143 7.49 -10.11 -4.53
N GLY A 144 6.32 -10.13 -3.89
CA GLY A 144 5.29 -11.15 -4.10
C GLY A 144 5.56 -12.50 -3.44
N LYS A 145 6.70 -12.66 -2.75
CA LYS A 145 7.00 -13.84 -1.90
C LYS A 145 6.71 -13.58 -0.43
N GLY A 146 5.93 -12.55 -0.15
CA GLY A 146 5.51 -12.15 1.17
C GLY A 146 4.70 -13.21 1.91
N CYS A 147 4.83 -13.25 3.23
CA CYS A 147 4.08 -14.19 4.06
C CYS A 147 2.73 -13.63 4.52
N ILE A 148 2.46 -12.33 4.35
CA ILE A 148 1.29 -11.65 4.94
C ILE A 148 -0.04 -12.29 4.48
N GLN A 149 -0.22 -12.50 3.18
CA GLN A 149 -1.46 -13.12 2.68
C GLN A 149 -1.64 -14.55 3.22
N GLY A 150 -0.54 -15.31 3.30
CA GLY A 150 -0.54 -16.67 3.86
C GLY A 150 -0.84 -16.69 5.36
N LEU A 151 -0.40 -15.68 6.11
CA LEU A 151 -0.73 -15.52 7.52
C LEU A 151 -2.22 -15.26 7.72
N TRP A 152 -2.83 -14.37 6.94
CA TRP A 152 -4.28 -14.16 6.99
C TRP A 152 -5.06 -15.45 6.73
N ASN A 153 -4.70 -16.20 5.69
CA ASN A 153 -5.32 -17.49 5.40
C ASN A 153 -5.16 -18.48 6.57
N SER A 154 -3.97 -18.53 7.17
CA SER A 154 -3.68 -19.42 8.31
C SER A 154 -4.47 -19.03 9.55
N TYR A 155 -4.61 -17.74 9.82
CA TYR A 155 -5.41 -17.23 10.93
C TYR A 155 -6.89 -17.59 10.79
N PHE A 156 -7.48 -17.35 9.62
CA PHE A 156 -8.88 -17.68 9.33
C PHE A 156 -9.16 -19.18 9.22
N ALA A 157 -8.13 -20.00 9.01
CA ALA A 157 -8.23 -21.46 9.10
C ALA A 157 -8.02 -22.01 10.53
N SER A 158 -7.62 -21.17 11.49
CA SER A 158 -7.34 -21.59 12.87
C SER A 158 -8.62 -21.72 13.70
N ASP A 159 -8.59 -22.59 14.70
CA ASP A 159 -9.68 -22.76 15.68
C ASP A 159 -9.72 -21.65 16.74
N HIS A 160 -8.74 -20.75 16.76
CA HIS A 160 -8.58 -19.70 17.78
C HIS A 160 -8.97 -18.32 17.24
N GLN A 161 -10.22 -18.21 16.81
CA GLN A 161 -10.80 -16.98 16.31
C GLN A 161 -11.78 -16.40 17.35
N PRO A 162 -11.83 -15.06 17.49
CA PRO A 162 -12.82 -14.42 18.32
C PRO A 162 -14.21 -14.49 17.65
N ALA A 163 -15.21 -13.93 18.31
CA ALA A 163 -16.53 -13.77 17.71
C ALA A 163 -16.43 -13.03 16.36
N PRO A 164 -17.30 -13.34 15.37
CA PRO A 164 -17.24 -12.74 14.04
C PRO A 164 -17.16 -11.21 14.03
N GLU A 165 -17.89 -10.56 14.93
CA GLU A 165 -17.96 -9.11 15.14
C GLU A 165 -16.74 -8.50 15.85
N ALA A 166 -15.86 -9.31 16.41
CA ALA A 166 -14.68 -8.81 17.10
C ALA A 166 -13.66 -8.25 16.11
N ALA A 167 -12.98 -7.18 16.55
CA ALA A 167 -11.93 -6.55 15.77
C ALA A 167 -10.74 -7.49 15.52
N ARG A 168 -10.18 -7.41 14.31
CA ARG A 168 -8.98 -8.13 13.89
C ARG A 168 -7.87 -7.14 13.58
N TYR A 169 -6.64 -7.62 13.72
CA TYR A 169 -5.44 -6.79 13.64
C TYR A 169 -4.40 -7.43 12.72
N GLY A 170 -3.82 -6.59 11.85
CA GLY A 170 -2.51 -6.83 11.24
C GLY A 170 -1.47 -6.01 11.97
N CYS A 171 -0.73 -6.61 12.91
CA CYS A 171 0.18 -5.92 13.82
C CYS A 171 1.63 -6.10 13.38
N TYR A 172 2.35 -4.99 13.25
CA TYR A 172 3.75 -4.93 12.87
C TYR A 172 4.55 -4.45 14.09
N ALA A 173 5.47 -5.28 14.58
CA ALA A 173 6.22 -5.01 15.82
C ALA A 173 7.64 -5.58 15.75
N ASP A 174 8.41 -5.41 16.83
CA ASP A 174 9.78 -5.92 16.97
C ASP A 174 10.70 -5.54 15.79
N TYR A 175 10.59 -4.29 15.32
CA TYR A 175 11.42 -3.78 14.23
C TYR A 175 12.89 -3.76 14.64
N THR A 176 13.76 -4.30 13.80
CA THR A 176 15.21 -4.29 14.07
C THR A 176 15.89 -3.00 13.61
N ASP A 177 15.42 -2.39 12.52
CA ASP A 177 15.99 -1.18 11.93
C ASP A 177 14.95 -0.40 11.09
N GLY A 178 13.90 0.06 11.76
CA GLY A 178 12.83 0.85 11.14
C GLY A 178 12.26 0.18 9.87
N ILE A 179 12.18 0.93 8.77
CA ILE A 179 11.68 0.44 7.47
C ILE A 179 12.65 -0.50 6.73
N HIS A 180 13.92 -0.55 7.12
CA HIS A 180 14.95 -1.36 6.46
C HIS A 180 15.19 -2.69 7.16
N GLY A 181 14.78 -2.79 8.42
CA GLY A 181 14.92 -3.96 9.24
C GLY A 181 13.85 -5.02 9.00
N GLU A 182 14.07 -6.13 9.67
CA GLU A 182 13.06 -7.16 9.85
C GLU A 182 12.06 -6.72 10.91
N TYR A 183 10.83 -7.18 10.76
CA TYR A 183 9.76 -6.99 11.74
C TYR A 183 8.97 -8.29 11.90
N THR A 184 8.28 -8.36 13.03
CA THR A 184 7.25 -9.37 13.29
C THR A 184 5.94 -8.84 12.73
N ILE A 185 5.30 -9.61 11.87
CA ILE A 185 3.89 -9.41 11.52
C ILE A 185 3.06 -10.46 12.28
N LEU A 186 2.05 -10.01 13.01
CA LEU A 186 1.07 -10.85 13.68
C LEU A 186 -0.32 -10.54 13.12
N VAL A 187 -1.02 -11.57 12.66
CA VAL A 187 -2.45 -11.50 12.33
C VAL A 187 -3.22 -12.12 13.48
N GLY A 188 -4.13 -11.35 14.09
CA GLY A 188 -4.78 -11.79 15.31
C GLY A 188 -5.86 -10.87 15.85
N HIS A 189 -6.11 -11.01 17.14
CA HIS A 189 -7.12 -10.27 17.89
C HIS A 189 -6.59 -9.87 19.26
N GLU A 190 -7.28 -8.94 19.91
CA GLU A 190 -6.93 -8.50 21.26
C GLU A 190 -7.36 -9.53 22.29
N VAL A 191 -6.47 -9.79 23.26
CA VAL A 191 -6.67 -10.73 24.37
C VAL A 191 -6.46 -10.04 25.70
N GLY A 192 -6.98 -10.64 26.77
CA GLY A 192 -6.72 -10.16 28.13
C GLY A 192 -5.23 -10.14 28.48
N PRO A 193 -4.80 -9.23 29.38
CA PRO A 193 -3.39 -9.15 29.79
C PRO A 193 -2.87 -10.46 30.39
N ASP A 194 -3.72 -11.17 31.14
CA ASP A 194 -3.39 -12.43 31.81
C ASP A 194 -4.05 -13.65 31.15
N GLU A 195 -4.59 -13.50 29.93
CA GLU A 195 -5.26 -14.59 29.22
C GLU A 195 -4.25 -15.66 28.81
N LEU A 196 -4.54 -16.92 29.17
CA LEU A 196 -3.72 -18.08 28.81
C LEU A 196 -3.96 -18.42 27.34
N LEU A 197 -2.88 -18.42 26.55
CA LEU A 197 -2.96 -18.72 25.12
C LEU A 197 -2.81 -20.22 24.87
N PRO A 198 -3.55 -20.78 23.90
CA PRO A 198 -3.34 -22.15 23.45
C PRO A 198 -1.94 -22.40 22.92
N GLU A 199 -1.52 -23.66 22.89
CA GLU A 199 -0.25 -24.05 22.28
C GLU A 199 -0.24 -23.68 20.78
N GLY A 200 0.87 -23.10 20.32
CA GLY A 200 1.03 -22.67 18.92
C GLY A 200 0.45 -21.29 18.60
N VAL A 201 -0.20 -20.61 19.55
CA VAL A 201 -0.64 -19.21 19.40
C VAL A 201 0.47 -18.28 19.90
N ASN A 202 0.90 -17.37 19.03
CA ASN A 202 1.89 -16.35 19.36
C ASN A 202 1.21 -15.10 19.92
N SER A 203 1.97 -14.26 20.63
CA SER A 203 1.48 -12.96 21.08
C SER A 203 2.51 -11.85 20.91
N VAL A 204 2.00 -10.64 20.76
CA VAL A 204 2.77 -9.39 20.69
C VAL A 204 2.19 -8.42 21.72
N GLU A 205 3.07 -7.75 22.46
CA GLU A 205 2.71 -6.66 23.35
C GLU A 205 3.05 -5.32 22.70
N LEU A 206 2.03 -4.51 22.47
CA LEU A 206 2.19 -3.13 22.03
C LEU A 206 2.23 -2.22 23.26
N PRO A 207 3.29 -1.41 23.45
CA PRO A 207 3.34 -0.44 24.54
C PRO A 207 2.34 0.71 24.29
N PRO A 208 1.98 1.47 25.34
CA PRO A 208 1.24 2.72 25.16
C PRO A 208 1.97 3.64 24.18
N ALA A 209 1.26 4.17 23.18
CA ALA A 209 1.84 5.00 22.15
C ALA A 209 0.85 6.04 21.61
N THR A 210 1.39 7.05 20.94
CA THR A 210 0.60 7.98 20.13
C THR A 210 0.67 7.53 18.68
N TYR A 211 -0.47 7.53 18.02
CA TYR A 211 -0.62 7.04 16.66
C TYR A 211 -1.11 8.14 15.74
N ALA A 212 -0.47 8.27 14.58
CA ALA A 212 -1.05 8.91 13.40
C ALA A 212 -2.00 7.90 12.75
N VAL A 213 -3.26 8.28 12.58
CA VAL A 213 -4.30 7.37 12.06
C VAL A 213 -4.62 7.72 10.62
N PHE A 214 -4.48 6.74 9.74
CA PHE A 214 -4.92 6.80 8.36
C PHE A 214 -6.14 5.92 8.20
N THR A 215 -7.17 6.40 7.52
CA THR A 215 -8.38 5.60 7.24
C THR A 215 -8.51 5.42 5.75
N SER A 216 -8.69 4.17 5.32
CA SER A 216 -8.89 3.86 3.92
C SER A 216 -10.24 4.42 3.42
N ARG A 217 -10.38 4.56 2.10
CA ARG A 217 -11.73 4.62 1.50
C ARG A 217 -12.47 3.30 1.73
N LYS A 218 -13.76 3.29 1.42
CA LYS A 218 -14.52 2.04 1.31
C LYS A 218 -14.26 1.33 -0.02
N GLY A 219 -14.18 0.01 0.00
CA GLY A 219 -14.03 -0.80 -1.20
C GLY A 219 -13.50 -2.20 -0.93
N PRO A 220 -13.03 -2.90 -1.98
CA PRO A 220 -12.46 -4.24 -1.84
C PRO A 220 -11.23 -4.23 -0.94
N MET A 221 -11.18 -5.17 0.02
CA MET A 221 -10.13 -5.21 1.07
C MET A 221 -8.70 -5.12 0.53
N ALA A 222 -8.38 -5.90 -0.50
CA ALA A 222 -7.03 -5.94 -1.08
C ALA A 222 -6.59 -4.59 -1.66
N GLU A 223 -7.52 -3.81 -2.23
CA GLU A 223 -7.24 -2.49 -2.79
C GLU A 223 -7.07 -1.47 -1.66
N VAL A 224 -8.04 -1.40 -0.75
CA VAL A 224 -8.10 -0.32 0.25
C VAL A 224 -6.97 -0.39 1.27
N VAL A 225 -6.48 -1.59 1.59
CA VAL A 225 -5.32 -1.78 2.47
C VAL A 225 -4.04 -1.33 1.78
N GLY A 226 -3.82 -1.74 0.52
CA GLY A 226 -2.67 -1.32 -0.27
C GLY A 226 -2.62 0.19 -0.49
N GLU A 227 -3.77 0.81 -0.78
CA GLU A 227 -3.91 2.25 -0.91
C GLU A 227 -3.60 3.00 0.39
N ALA A 228 -4.11 2.51 1.53
CA ALA A 228 -3.86 3.13 2.82
C ALA A 228 -2.39 3.06 3.21
N TRP A 229 -1.72 1.91 2.97
CA TRP A 229 -0.27 1.82 3.12
C TRP A 229 0.47 2.73 2.15
N GLY A 230 0.01 2.86 0.90
CA GLY A 230 0.55 3.81 -0.08
C GLY A 230 0.52 5.25 0.44
N ALA A 231 -0.58 5.66 1.08
CA ALA A 231 -0.70 6.95 1.74
C ALA A 231 0.29 7.09 2.91
N VAL A 232 0.45 6.06 3.73
CA VAL A 232 1.46 6.03 4.80
C VAL A 232 2.87 6.15 4.23
N TRP A 233 3.22 5.45 3.15
CA TRP A 233 4.56 5.55 2.53
C TRP A 233 4.84 6.91 1.89
N ALA A 234 3.80 7.56 1.34
CA ALA A 234 3.89 8.89 0.75
C ALA A 234 3.88 10.02 1.80
N TRP A 235 3.53 9.71 3.05
CA TRP A 235 3.48 10.69 4.13
C TRP A 235 4.87 11.24 4.45
N ASN A 236 5.01 12.57 4.44
CA ASN A 236 6.29 13.27 4.50
C ASN A 236 6.99 13.24 5.87
N LYS A 237 6.33 12.74 6.92
CA LYS A 237 6.82 12.68 8.31
C LYS A 237 7.24 11.26 8.72
N GLN A 238 7.86 10.51 7.81
CA GLN A 238 8.33 9.16 8.12
C GLN A 238 9.31 9.14 9.32
N GLU A 239 10.06 10.22 9.52
CA GLU A 239 11.00 10.41 10.62
C GLU A 239 10.32 10.53 12.00
N GLU A 240 9.03 10.84 12.05
CA GLU A 240 8.26 10.86 13.30
C GLU A 240 7.94 9.45 13.81
N ARG A 241 8.05 8.41 12.96
CA ARG A 241 7.71 7.04 13.33
C ARG A 241 8.61 6.49 14.43
N THR A 242 8.01 5.90 15.46
CA THR A 242 8.75 5.32 16.59
C THR A 242 9.15 3.88 16.33
N PHE A 243 8.44 3.17 15.43
CA PHE A 243 8.60 1.73 15.21
C PHE A 243 8.42 0.91 16.50
N THR A 244 7.69 1.43 17.48
CA THR A 244 7.31 0.70 18.71
C THR A 244 6.19 -0.31 18.46
N GLY A 245 5.49 -0.16 17.33
CA GLY A 245 4.52 -1.10 16.82
C GLY A 245 3.37 -0.39 16.12
N ASP A 246 3.15 -0.75 14.86
CA ASP A 246 2.10 -0.22 14.00
C ASP A 246 1.02 -1.29 13.81
N PHE A 247 -0.22 -0.92 13.53
CA PHE A 247 -1.25 -1.92 13.25
C PHE A 247 -2.35 -1.45 12.31
N GLU A 248 -2.86 -2.40 11.54
CA GLU A 248 -4.12 -2.32 10.82
C GLU A 248 -5.26 -2.76 11.76
N LEU A 249 -6.38 -2.03 11.74
CA LEU A 249 -7.59 -2.34 12.49
C LEU A 249 -8.75 -2.65 11.53
N TYR A 250 -9.25 -3.88 11.63
CA TYR A 250 -10.40 -4.41 10.92
C TYR A 250 -11.55 -4.57 11.92
N ASP A 251 -12.37 -3.54 12.09
CA ASP A 251 -13.52 -3.51 12.99
C ASP A 251 -14.83 -3.89 12.27
N GLU A 252 -16.00 -3.51 12.80
CA GLU A 252 -17.28 -3.83 12.13
C GLU A 252 -17.38 -3.32 10.67
N ARG A 253 -16.57 -2.32 10.29
CA ARG A 253 -16.54 -1.74 8.93
C ARG A 253 -15.85 -2.64 7.91
N SER A 254 -15.21 -3.72 8.33
CA SER A 254 -14.59 -4.70 7.44
C SER A 254 -15.40 -5.99 7.24
N LEU A 255 -16.62 -6.06 7.79
CA LEU A 255 -17.46 -7.26 7.70
C LEU A 255 -18.10 -7.47 6.32
N ASP A 256 -18.27 -6.39 5.54
CA ASP A 256 -18.72 -6.45 4.14
C ASP A 256 -17.50 -6.44 3.20
N PRO A 257 -17.15 -7.57 2.54
CA PRO A 257 -15.96 -7.69 1.71
C PRO A 257 -15.87 -6.69 0.54
N GLU A 258 -17.01 -6.20 0.06
CA GLU A 258 -17.08 -5.26 -1.08
C GLU A 258 -16.97 -3.80 -0.63
N ASN A 259 -17.21 -3.52 0.65
CA ASN A 259 -17.27 -2.17 1.22
C ASN A 259 -16.39 -2.03 2.48
N VAL A 260 -15.27 -2.73 2.51
CA VAL A 260 -14.31 -2.72 3.62
C VAL A 260 -13.73 -1.32 3.81
N GLN A 261 -13.63 -0.90 5.06
CA GLN A 261 -12.82 0.24 5.49
C GLN A 261 -11.90 -0.19 6.64
N VAL A 262 -10.63 0.23 6.58
CA VAL A 262 -9.57 -0.14 7.53
C VAL A 262 -8.92 1.14 8.06
N ASP A 263 -8.56 1.13 9.34
CA ASP A 263 -7.71 2.16 9.93
C ASP A 263 -6.29 1.62 10.12
N LEU A 264 -5.27 2.37 9.69
CA LEU A 264 -3.86 2.12 9.97
C LEU A 264 -3.41 3.07 11.08
N TYR A 265 -2.86 2.50 12.13
CA TYR A 265 -2.31 3.18 13.29
C TYR A 265 -0.79 3.12 13.23
N ILE A 266 -0.17 4.26 12.89
CA ILE A 266 1.28 4.38 12.77
C ILE A 266 1.83 5.05 14.02
N ALA A 267 2.66 4.35 14.79
CA ALA A 267 3.20 4.85 16.05
C ALA A 267 4.22 5.96 15.79
N VAL A 268 4.01 7.11 16.44
CA VAL A 268 4.77 8.35 16.20
C VAL A 268 5.22 9.01 17.49
N ARG A 269 6.34 9.73 17.41
CA ARG A 269 6.82 10.61 18.47
C ARG A 269 5.94 11.85 18.44
N ARG A 270 5.18 12.09 19.50
CA ARG A 270 4.62 13.42 19.71
C ARG A 270 5.60 14.20 20.57
N GLU A 271 6.16 15.26 20.01
CA GLU A 271 6.80 16.28 20.84
C GLU A 271 5.75 16.82 21.82
N LYS A 272 6.16 16.99 23.08
CA LYS A 272 5.35 17.61 24.12
C LYS A 272 5.15 19.09 23.84
#